data_AF-A0A0B7C0J9-F1
#
_entry.id   AF-A0A0B7C0J9-F1
#
_cell.length_a   1.000
_cell.length_b   1.000
_cell.length_c   1.000
_cell.angle_alpha   90.00
_cell.angle_beta   90.00
_cell.angle_gamma   90.00
#
_symmetry.space_group_name_H-M   'P 1'
#
loop_
_entity.id
_entity.type
_entity.pdbx_description
1 polymer ?
#
loop_
_entity_poly.entity_id
_entity_poly.type
_entity_poly.pdbx_seq_one_letter_code
_entity_poly.pdbx_strand_id
1 'polypeptide(L)'
;LYGLLDGTGLCNTEYNNGNSVSIENIGSVITVGELNTVAGSRVLELPGVTYLSPDALSSWLDDKQHLVRTIAPVSAMMKTLVALLSALNWNYVDTVYEHAAMSMDQFYSFASYANLAGVCRGSNVMIS
;
A
#
# COMPACT_ATOMS: atom_id res chain seq x y z
N LEU A 1 18.72 -6.49 10.13
CA LEU A 1 17.24 -6.34 10.13
C LEU A 1 16.79 -6.00 11.55
N TYR A 2 15.88 -5.04 11.78
CA TYR A 2 15.35 -4.76 13.13
C TYR A 2 13.96 -5.42 13.28
N GLY A 3 13.72 -6.12 14.38
CA GLY A 3 12.46 -6.76 14.76
C GLY A 3 11.62 -5.85 15.66
N LEU A 4 10.31 -6.06 15.60
CA LEU A 4 9.34 -5.20 16.27
C LEU A 4 9.14 -5.57 17.75
N LEU A 5 9.68 -4.70 18.60
CA LEU A 5 9.28 -4.37 19.98
C LEU A 5 9.74 -5.30 21.12
N ASP A 6 10.74 -4.81 21.87
CA ASP A 6 10.95 -5.15 23.29
C ASP A 6 10.61 -3.92 24.14
N GLY A 7 9.32 -3.71 24.41
CA GLY A 7 8.77 -2.78 25.42
C GLY A 7 8.98 -1.27 25.23
N THR A 8 10.12 -0.81 24.69
CA THR A 8 10.55 0.60 24.63
C THR A 8 11.29 0.98 23.34
N GLY A 9 11.47 0.07 22.37
CA GLY A 9 12.24 0.37 21.16
C GLY A 9 12.20 -0.70 20.06
N LEU A 10 12.88 -0.42 18.94
CA LEU A 10 13.12 -1.40 17.87
C LEU A 10 14.33 -2.27 18.23
N CYS A 11 14.18 -3.59 18.12
CA CYS A 11 15.22 -4.55 18.46
C CYS A 11 16.06 -4.88 17.23
N ASN A 12 17.38 -4.86 17.34
CA ASN A 12 18.20 -5.39 16.25
C ASN A 12 18.07 -6.93 16.22
N THR A 13 17.69 -7.51 15.08
CA THR A 13 17.70 -8.97 14.86
C THR A 13 18.99 -9.45 14.20
N GLU A 14 19.83 -8.53 13.72
CA GLU A 14 21.20 -8.84 13.33
C GLU A 14 22.15 -8.63 14.52
N TYR A 15 22.72 -9.73 14.98
CA TYR A 15 23.64 -9.85 16.11
C TYR A 15 22.98 -9.85 17.49
N ASN A 16 23.44 -10.83 18.27
CA ASN A 16 23.10 -11.26 19.63
C ASN A 16 23.37 -10.18 20.72
N ASN A 17 23.17 -8.90 20.38
CA ASN A 17 23.39 -7.76 21.26
C ASN A 17 22.01 -7.15 21.54
N GLY A 18 21.55 -7.22 22.79
CA GLY A 18 20.27 -6.69 23.27
C GLY A 18 20.16 -5.15 23.26
N ASN A 19 20.68 -4.50 22.23
CA ASN A 19 20.62 -3.05 22.09
C ASN A 19 19.31 -2.68 21.40
N SER A 20 18.33 -2.26 22.20
CA SER A 20 17.12 -1.62 21.72
C SER A 20 17.40 -0.17 21.31
N VAL A 21 16.94 0.24 20.13
CA VAL A 21 16.96 1.66 19.74
C VAL A 21 15.65 2.30 20.19
N SER A 22 15.73 3.33 21.05
CA SER A 22 14.56 4.12 21.44
C SER A 22 13.91 4.74 20.20
N ILE A 23 12.59 4.64 20.12
CA ILE A 23 11.81 5.14 18.99
C ILE A 23 11.95 6.66 18.82
N GLU A 24 12.22 7.39 19.92
CA GLU A 24 12.43 8.84 19.93
C GLU A 24 13.70 9.28 19.17
N ASN A 25 14.67 8.38 19.03
CA ASN A 25 15.94 8.67 18.34
C ASN A 25 15.92 8.25 16.86
N ILE A 26 14.80 7.71 16.37
CA ILE A 26 14.66 7.24 15.00
C ILE A 26 14.10 8.36 14.13
N GLY A 27 14.93 8.89 13.23
CA GLY A 27 14.48 9.92 12.28
C GLY A 27 13.49 9.39 11.24
N SER A 28 13.71 8.18 10.71
CA SER A 28 12.75 7.49 9.83
C SER A 28 13.06 5.99 9.73
N VAL A 29 12.05 5.20 9.35
CA VAL A 29 12.16 3.77 9.06
C VAL A 29 11.88 3.51 7.58
N ILE A 30 12.69 2.69 6.92
CA ILE A 30 12.40 2.22 5.57
C ILE A 30 11.75 0.84 5.65
N THR A 31 10.55 0.70 5.10
CA THR A 31 9.80 -0.57 5.05
C THR A 31 9.75 -1.07 3.61
N VAL A 32 10.32 -2.26 3.37
CA VAL A 32 10.33 -2.89 2.04
C VAL A 32 9.33 -4.04 2.03
N GLY A 33 8.46 -4.05 1.02
CA GLY A 33 7.37 -5.00 0.85
C GLY A 33 6.05 -4.51 1.46
N GLU A 34 4.97 -4.86 0.78
CA GLU A 34 3.58 -4.56 1.14
C GLU A 34 3.26 -4.96 2.59
N LEU A 35 3.44 -6.25 2.91
CA LEU A 35 3.06 -6.81 4.21
C LEU A 35 3.88 -6.22 5.36
N ASN A 36 5.17 -5.95 5.13
CA ASN A 36 6.04 -5.34 6.11
C ASN A 36 5.67 -3.88 6.36
N THR A 37 5.26 -3.16 5.32
CA THR A 37 4.80 -1.77 5.43
C THR A 37 3.46 -1.71 6.17
N VAL A 38 2.54 -2.63 5.88
CA VAL A 38 1.28 -2.78 6.65
C VAL A 38 1.56 -3.10 8.11
N ALA A 39 2.48 -4.03 8.40
CA ALA A 39 2.87 -4.35 9.78
C ALA A 39 3.54 -3.16 10.48
N GLY A 40 4.47 -2.50 9.80
CA GLY A 40 5.18 -1.31 10.27
C GLY A 40 4.23 -0.17 10.61
N SER A 41 3.21 0.06 9.77
CA SER A 41 2.21 1.12 10.00
C SER A 41 1.51 1.00 11.36
N ARG A 42 1.27 -0.21 11.84
CA ARG A 42 0.57 -0.45 13.11
C ARG A 42 1.37 -0.01 14.33
N VAL A 43 2.69 0.06 14.19
CA VAL A 43 3.60 0.37 15.29
C VAL A 43 4.22 1.75 15.13
N LEU A 44 4.45 2.22 13.91
CA LEU A 44 5.14 3.47 13.63
C LEU A 44 4.20 4.68 13.58
N GLU A 45 2.93 4.49 13.21
CA GLU A 45 1.94 5.59 13.20
C GLU A 45 1.60 6.07 14.62
N LEU A 46 1.47 5.16 15.59
CA LEU A 46 1.14 5.49 16.98
C LEU A 46 2.12 6.49 17.63
N PRO A 47 3.45 6.29 17.57
CA PRO A 47 4.44 7.23 18.07
C PRO A 47 4.75 8.37 17.09
N GLY A 48 4.10 8.44 15.92
CA GLY A 48 4.33 9.49 14.93
C GLY A 48 5.68 9.41 14.19
N VAL A 49 6.25 8.22 14.07
CA VAL A 49 7.52 8.02 13.36
C VAL A 49 7.26 7.93 11.87
N THR A 50 7.90 8.82 11.10
CA THR A 50 7.81 8.80 9.64
C THR A 50 8.48 7.55 9.08
N TYR A 51 7.81 6.85 8.17
CA TYR A 51 8.37 5.71 7.48
C TYR A 51 8.18 5.80 5.98
N LEU A 52 9.15 5.27 5.24
CA LEU A 52 9.20 5.31 3.79
C LEU A 52 9.07 3.90 3.24
N SER A 53 8.16 3.70 2.30
CA SER A 53 8.07 2.46 1.52
C SER A 53 8.29 2.72 0.04
N PRO A 54 9.24 2.02 -0.60
CA PRO A 54 9.48 2.19 -2.02
C PRO A 54 8.51 1.41 -2.91
N ASP A 55 7.81 0.42 -2.35
CA ASP A 55 7.11 -0.62 -3.10
C ASP A 55 5.72 -1.00 -2.54
N ALA A 56 5.26 -0.36 -1.46
CA ALA A 56 3.91 -0.61 -0.93
C ALA A 56 2.83 0.09 -1.77
N LEU A 57 1.90 -0.70 -2.30
CA LEU A 57 0.91 -0.29 -3.29
C LEU A 57 -0.52 -0.21 -2.74
N SER A 58 -0.80 -0.98 -1.69
CA SER A 58 -2.14 -1.19 -1.15
C SER A 58 -2.83 0.12 -0.80
N SER A 59 -4.12 0.16 -1.16
CA SER A 59 -5.02 1.26 -0.80
C SER A 59 -5.22 1.41 0.71
N TRP A 60 -4.95 0.37 1.50
CA TRP A 60 -5.09 0.38 2.97
C TRP A 60 -4.05 1.26 3.67
N LEU A 61 -3.05 1.70 2.92
CA LEU A 61 -1.98 2.56 3.39
C LEU A 61 -2.21 4.04 2.99
N ASP A 62 -3.29 4.36 2.28
CA ASP A 62 -3.57 5.71 1.78
C ASP A 62 -3.97 6.71 2.88
N ASP A 63 -4.47 6.23 4.01
CA ASP A 63 -4.91 7.01 5.16
C ASP A 63 -3.81 7.18 6.22
N LYS A 64 -2.60 6.65 5.97
CA LYS A 64 -1.49 6.66 6.92
C LYS A 64 -0.75 7.98 6.84
N GLN A 65 -0.74 8.73 7.95
CA GLN A 65 -0.28 10.11 7.97
C GLN A 65 1.26 10.20 7.95
N HIS A 66 1.93 9.22 8.56
CA HIS A 66 3.38 9.19 8.68
C HIS A 66 4.06 8.31 7.62
N LEU A 67 3.28 7.74 6.72
CA LEU A 67 3.80 7.00 5.57
C LEU A 67 4.13 7.92 4.40
N VAL A 68 5.36 7.80 3.91
CA VAL A 68 5.81 8.32 2.61
C VAL A 68 6.01 7.16 1.65
N ARG A 69 5.50 7.28 0.43
CA ARG A 69 5.71 6.29 -0.64
C ARG A 69 6.43 6.93 -1.81
N THR A 70 7.42 6.24 -2.37
CA THR A 70 8.05 6.67 -3.64
C THR A 70 7.33 6.09 -4.86
N ILE A 71 6.44 5.13 -4.65
CA ILE A 71 5.56 4.57 -5.68
C ILE A 71 4.15 5.14 -5.55
N ALA A 72 3.44 5.26 -6.67
CA ALA A 72 2.05 5.68 -6.66
C ALA A 72 1.17 4.57 -6.07
N PRO A 73 0.18 4.89 -5.21
CA PRO A 73 -0.75 3.89 -4.69
C PRO A 73 -1.69 3.34 -5.77
N VAL A 74 -2.24 2.16 -5.53
CA VAL A 74 -3.28 1.53 -6.36
C VAL A 74 -4.46 2.47 -6.58
N SER A 75 -4.90 3.20 -5.55
CA SER A 75 -5.99 4.16 -5.67
C SER A 75 -5.72 5.25 -6.71
N ALA A 76 -4.51 5.84 -6.70
CA ALA A 76 -4.09 6.84 -7.66
C ALA A 76 -3.94 6.25 -9.07
N MET A 77 -3.36 5.06 -9.19
CA MET A 77 -3.22 4.36 -10.47
C MET A 77 -4.59 4.05 -11.10
N MET A 78 -5.52 3.47 -10.35
CA MET A 78 -6.84 3.11 -10.85
C MET A 78 -7.70 4.33 -11.17
N LYS A 79 -7.62 5.39 -10.35
CA LYS A 79 -8.27 6.67 -10.66
C LYS A 79 -7.75 7.27 -11.97
N THR A 80 -6.45 7.21 -12.19
CA THR A 80 -5.82 7.72 -13.43
C THR A 80 -6.19 6.85 -14.63
N LEU A 81 -6.23 5.52 -14.48
CA LEU A 81 -6.67 4.60 -15.52
C LEU A 81 -8.10 4.92 -15.95
N VAL A 82 -9.03 5.08 -15.00
CA VAL A 82 -10.42 5.43 -15.31
C VAL A 82 -10.52 6.79 -15.98
N ALA A 83 -9.75 7.79 -15.52
CA ALA A 83 -9.70 9.10 -16.18
C ALA A 83 -9.22 9.00 -17.65
N LEU A 84 -8.25 8.12 -17.93
CA LEU A 84 -7.82 7.83 -19.30
C LEU A 84 -8.94 7.17 -20.11
N LEU A 85 -9.66 6.19 -19.57
CA LEU A 85 -10.79 5.55 -20.24
C LEU A 85 -11.87 6.59 -20.61
N SER A 86 -12.21 7.47 -19.67
CA SER A 86 -13.15 8.57 -19.91
C SER A 86 -12.66 9.53 -21.00
N ALA A 87 -11.37 9.90 -20.99
CA ALA A 87 -10.79 10.77 -22.02
C ALA A 87 -10.81 10.15 -23.43
N LEU A 88 -10.76 8.82 -23.51
CA LEU A 88 -10.87 8.06 -24.75
C LEU A 88 -12.32 7.76 -25.16
N ASN A 89 -13.31 8.21 -24.38
CA ASN A 89 -14.72 7.84 -24.52
C ASN A 89 -14.97 6.32 -24.45
N TRP A 90 -14.13 5.57 -23.72
CA TRP A 90 -14.33 4.15 -23.45
C TRP A 90 -15.24 4.01 -22.23
N ASN A 91 -16.53 3.91 -22.50
CA ASN A 91 -17.58 3.79 -21.49
C ASN A 91 -18.00 2.34 -21.21
N TYR A 92 -17.39 1.36 -21.87
CA TYR A 92 -17.65 -0.06 -21.66
C TYR A 92 -16.35 -0.85 -21.81
N VAL A 93 -15.93 -1.55 -20.76
CA VAL A 93 -14.69 -2.35 -20.77
C VAL A 93 -14.89 -3.70 -20.11
N ASP A 94 -14.26 -4.73 -20.68
CA ASP A 94 -14.07 -6.01 -19.98
C ASP A 94 -12.81 -5.93 -19.12
N THR A 95 -12.78 -6.64 -18.00
CA THR A 95 -11.64 -6.67 -17.09
C THR A 95 -11.08 -8.08 -16.96
N VAL A 96 -9.75 -8.16 -16.85
CA VAL A 96 -9.04 -9.40 -16.55
C VAL A 96 -8.13 -9.13 -15.35
N TYR A 97 -8.16 -9.98 -14.34
CA TYR A 97 -7.34 -9.84 -13.14
C TYR A 97 -6.94 -11.21 -12.58
N GLU A 98 -5.80 -11.26 -11.89
CA GLU A 98 -5.32 -12.48 -11.24
C GLU A 98 -6.07 -12.76 -9.93
N HIS A 99 -6.23 -14.04 -9.58
CA HIS A 99 -6.77 -14.48 -8.29
C HIS A 99 -5.73 -14.38 -7.17
N ALA A 100 -5.20 -13.18 -6.97
CA ALA A 100 -4.29 -12.85 -5.88
C ALA A 100 -4.85 -11.68 -5.07
N ALA A 101 -4.59 -11.67 -3.75
CA ALA A 101 -5.15 -10.65 -2.85
C ALA A 101 -4.86 -9.21 -3.32
N MET A 102 -3.64 -8.95 -3.83
CA MET A 102 -3.27 -7.63 -4.36
C MET A 102 -4.02 -7.29 -5.65
N SER A 103 -4.15 -8.24 -6.56
CA SER A 103 -4.86 -8.08 -7.84
C SER A 103 -6.36 -7.86 -7.62
N MET A 104 -6.93 -8.48 -6.57
CA MET A 104 -8.31 -8.22 -6.15
C MET A 104 -8.50 -6.80 -5.60
N ASP A 105 -7.57 -6.28 -4.78
CA ASP A 105 -7.62 -4.88 -4.29
C ASP A 105 -7.59 -3.89 -5.46
N GLN A 106 -6.73 -4.14 -6.45
CA GLN A 106 -6.68 -3.35 -7.69
C GLN A 106 -8.00 -3.39 -8.46
N PHE A 107 -8.57 -4.59 -8.65
CA PHE A 107 -9.85 -4.74 -9.33
C PHE A 107 -10.99 -4.01 -8.60
N TYR A 108 -11.07 -4.11 -7.27
CA TYR A 108 -12.11 -3.40 -6.50
C TYR A 108 -11.92 -1.89 -6.53
N SER A 109 -10.68 -1.41 -6.48
CA SER A 109 -10.35 0.00 -6.61
C SER A 109 -10.75 0.53 -7.99
N PHE A 110 -10.38 -0.19 -9.06
CA PHE A 110 -10.83 0.09 -10.43
C PHE A 110 -12.36 0.14 -10.54
N ALA A 111 -13.03 -0.89 -10.03
CA ALA A 111 -14.48 -1.02 -10.04
C ALA A 111 -15.18 0.19 -9.41
N SER A 112 -14.67 0.65 -8.27
CA SER A 112 -15.19 1.82 -7.56
C SER A 112 -15.06 3.08 -8.41
N TYR A 113 -13.86 3.37 -8.93
CA TYR A 113 -13.63 4.55 -9.75
C TYR A 113 -14.38 4.51 -11.09
N ALA A 114 -14.46 3.34 -11.73
CA ALA A 114 -15.19 3.16 -12.99
C ALA A 114 -16.67 3.49 -12.81
N ASN A 115 -17.30 3.00 -11.73
CA ASN A 115 -18.68 3.33 -11.40
C ASN A 115 -18.89 4.84 -11.20
N LEU A 116 -17.99 5.51 -10.47
CA LEU A 116 -18.06 6.95 -10.23
C LEU A 116 -17.91 7.78 -11.51
N ALA A 117 -17.13 7.28 -12.48
CA ALA A 117 -16.89 7.95 -13.76
C ALA A 117 -17.87 7.57 -14.88
N GLY A 118 -18.86 6.71 -14.59
CA GLY A 118 -19.82 6.24 -15.59
C GLY A 118 -19.24 5.28 -16.64
N VAL A 119 -18.15 4.57 -16.30
CA VAL A 119 -17.58 3.51 -17.13
C VAL A 119 -18.23 2.18 -16.75
N CYS A 120 -19.00 1.60 -17.67
CA CYS A 120 -19.60 0.28 -17.52
C CYS A 120 -18.55 -0.82 -17.60
N ARG A 121 -18.72 -1.84 -16.77
CA ARG A 121 -17.88 -3.04 -16.78
C ARG A 121 -18.68 -4.20 -17.37
N GLY A 122 -18.11 -4.86 -18.37
CA GLY A 122 -18.68 -6.04 -18.99
C GLY A 122 -18.28 -7.32 -18.24
N SER A 123 -17.66 -8.24 -18.97
CA SER A 123 -17.11 -9.47 -18.42
C SER A 123 -15.95 -9.16 -17.48
N ASN A 124 -15.91 -9.85 -16.35
CA ASN A 124 -14.79 -9.77 -15.40
C ASN A 124 -14.20 -11.19 -15.31
N VAL A 125 -13.05 -11.39 -15.94
CA VAL A 125 -12.39 -12.69 -16.03
C VAL A 125 -11.28 -12.76 -14.99
N MET A 126 -11.44 -13.67 -14.05
CA MET A 126 -10.41 -13.97 -13.06
C MET A 126 -9.52 -15.10 -13.59
N ILE A 127 -8.21 -14.89 -13.59
CA ILE A 127 -7.21 -15.89 -14.00
C ILE A 127 -6.40 -16.36 -12.79
N SER A 128 -6.05 -17.64 -12.77
CA SER A 128 -5.31 -18.31 -11.68
C SER A 128 -3.81 -18.35 -11.94
#